data_AF-A0A1V9YUC1-F1
#
_entry.id   AF-A0A1V9YUC1-F1
#
_cell.length_a   1.000
_cell.length_b   1.000
_cell.length_c   1.000
_cell.angle_alpha   90.00
_cell.angle_beta   90.00
_cell.angle_gamma   90.00
#
_symmetry.space_group_name_H-M   'P 1'
#
loop_
_entity.id
_entity.type
_entity.pdbx_description
1 polymer ?
#
loop_
_entity_poly.entity_id
_entity_poly.type
_entity_poly.pdbx_seq_one_letter_code
_entity_poly.pdbx_strand_id
1 'polypeptide(L)'
;MTGMLQVVLHSVTTAAVHKRGGAMGGIFGAFSDVSFSDWIAANNGDPRSYRMAVDLFLRSCAGYCVATYVLGIGDRHNDNIMITKQGRYFHIDFGHFLGFMKYQFGVKREKTPFVFTPEMAHVFGGTGTPEFERFQTTCGNAFNVVRRHLHLLVSLFVLMIPAEMPELRHRDDVNYLVQVSTPEKTDEDAAISFNELIIQCMNNTFKRIDNTLHILKHR
;
A
#
# COMPACT_ATOMS: atom_id res chain seq x y z
N MET A 1 -20.37 -19.53 -2.41
CA MET A 1 -20.13 -19.04 -1.04
C MET A 1 -20.67 -17.63 -0.96
N THR A 2 -21.54 -17.32 0.00
CA THR A 2 -22.05 -15.97 0.25
C THR A 2 -21.31 -15.36 1.43
N GLY A 3 -21.14 -14.04 1.42
CA GLY A 3 -20.44 -13.31 2.47
C GLY A 3 -20.96 -11.89 2.59
N MET A 4 -20.58 -11.21 3.67
CA MET A 4 -20.91 -9.81 3.93
C MET A 4 -19.63 -9.02 4.12
N LEU A 5 -19.60 -7.78 3.63
CA LEU A 5 -18.50 -6.85 3.83
C LEU A 5 -19.00 -5.63 4.57
N GLN A 6 -18.20 -5.16 5.53
CA GLN A 6 -18.48 -3.90 6.23
C GLN A 6 -18.13 -2.71 5.32
N VAL A 7 -19.05 -1.75 5.21
CA VAL A 7 -18.80 -0.50 4.50
C VAL A 7 -18.10 0.49 5.42
N VAL A 8 -16.95 1.00 4.98
CA VAL A 8 -16.26 2.11 5.64
C VAL A 8 -16.85 3.42 5.13
N LEU A 9 -17.61 4.11 5.98
CA LEU A 9 -18.27 5.36 5.61
C LEU A 9 -17.25 6.47 5.29
N HIS A 10 -17.68 7.44 4.49
CA HIS A 10 -16.88 8.61 4.09
C HIS A 10 -15.54 8.27 3.45
N SER A 11 -15.48 7.13 2.76
CA SER A 11 -14.32 6.69 2.00
C SER A 11 -14.58 6.74 0.51
N VAL A 12 -13.51 6.92 -0.26
CA VAL A 12 -13.51 6.85 -1.72
C VAL A 12 -12.28 6.08 -2.18
N THR A 13 -12.35 5.47 -3.36
CA THR A 13 -11.17 4.85 -3.97
C THR A 13 -10.15 5.91 -4.37
N THR A 14 -8.86 5.56 -4.38
CA THR A 14 -7.83 6.50 -4.84
C THR A 14 -8.00 6.83 -6.32
N ALA A 15 -8.56 5.92 -7.13
CA ALA A 15 -8.97 6.21 -8.50
C ALA A 15 -9.98 7.37 -8.57
N ALA A 16 -10.95 7.42 -7.64
CA ALA A 16 -11.90 8.52 -7.57
C ALA A 16 -11.25 9.83 -7.12
N VAL A 17 -10.25 9.79 -6.24
CA VAL A 17 -9.46 10.97 -5.83
C VAL A 17 -8.71 11.56 -7.03
N HIS A 18 -7.99 10.72 -7.79
CA HIS A 18 -7.25 11.16 -8.98
C HIS A 18 -8.17 11.69 -10.09
N LYS A 19 -9.40 11.18 -10.20
CA LYS A 19 -10.41 11.73 -11.11
C LYS A 19 -10.93 13.11 -10.67
N ARG A 20 -10.96 13.41 -9.36
CA ARG A 20 -11.48 14.67 -8.79
C ARG A 20 -10.45 15.80 -8.75
N GLY A 21 -9.18 15.50 -8.48
CA GLY A 21 -8.09 16.50 -8.46
C GLY A 21 -7.81 17.12 -9.84
N GLY A 22 -8.35 16.52 -10.91
CA GLY A 22 -8.30 17.08 -12.26
C GLY A 22 -9.25 18.26 -12.46
N ALA A 23 -8.94 19.42 -11.88
CA ALA A 23 -9.53 20.71 -12.30
C ALA A 23 -9.14 21.10 -13.75
N MET A 24 -8.29 20.29 -14.40
CA MET A 24 -8.08 20.22 -15.85
C MET A 24 -8.51 18.83 -16.35
N GLY A 25 -9.83 18.59 -16.39
CA GLY A 25 -10.46 17.30 -16.67
C GLY A 25 -9.95 16.61 -17.93
N GLY A 26 -9.06 15.64 -17.77
CA GLY A 26 -8.47 14.87 -18.86
C GLY A 26 -7.40 13.90 -18.36
N ILE A 27 -6.84 13.13 -19.28
CA ILE A 27 -5.82 12.07 -19.07
C ILE A 27 -4.61 12.57 -18.23
N PHE A 28 -4.41 13.89 -18.10
CA PHE A 28 -3.37 14.54 -17.29
C PHE A 28 -3.61 14.56 -15.77
N GLY A 29 -4.83 14.37 -15.26
CA GLY A 29 -5.11 14.38 -13.81
C GLY A 29 -4.52 13.18 -13.04
N ALA A 30 -4.26 12.07 -13.73
CA ALA A 30 -3.53 10.93 -13.18
C ALA A 30 -2.01 11.21 -13.01
N PHE A 31 -1.53 12.36 -13.50
CA PHE A 31 -0.13 12.76 -13.49
C PHE A 31 0.18 13.91 -12.53
N SER A 32 -0.81 14.44 -11.79
CA SER A 32 -0.56 15.51 -10.81
C SER A 32 -0.19 14.93 -9.45
N ASP A 33 1.01 15.26 -8.97
CA ASP A 33 1.56 14.85 -7.67
C ASP A 33 0.72 15.32 -6.44
N VAL A 34 -0.30 16.16 -6.66
CA VAL A 34 -1.11 16.86 -5.64
C VAL A 34 -2.46 16.20 -5.30
N SER A 35 -2.83 15.09 -5.95
CA SER A 35 -4.20 14.53 -5.83
C SER A 35 -4.62 14.18 -4.39
N PHE A 36 -3.71 13.60 -3.59
CA PHE A 36 -3.98 13.22 -2.20
C PHE A 36 -3.94 14.41 -1.24
N SER A 37 -2.99 15.33 -1.41
CA SER A 37 -2.90 16.54 -0.59
C SER A 37 -4.15 17.40 -0.77
N ASP A 38 -4.63 17.57 -2.01
CA ASP A 38 -5.84 18.33 -2.33
C ASP A 38 -7.08 17.69 -1.72
N TRP A 39 -7.19 16.36 -1.78
CA TRP A 39 -8.29 15.63 -1.14
C TRP A 39 -8.30 15.84 0.37
N ILE A 40 -7.15 15.74 1.02
CA ILE A 40 -7.03 15.94 2.47
C ILE A 40 -7.37 17.39 2.83
N ALA A 41 -6.83 18.38 2.11
CA ALA A 41 -7.11 19.79 2.32
C ALA A 41 -8.60 20.14 2.13
N ALA A 42 -9.22 19.64 1.07
CA ALA A 42 -10.63 19.91 0.76
C ALA A 42 -11.61 19.36 1.81
N ASN A 43 -11.22 18.34 2.58
CA ASN A 43 -12.07 17.73 3.61
C ASN A 43 -11.69 18.16 5.04
N ASN A 44 -10.58 18.88 5.22
CA ASN A 44 -10.03 19.27 6.53
C ASN A 44 -9.58 20.74 6.48
N GLY A 45 -10.55 21.66 6.58
CA GLY A 45 -10.33 23.08 6.27
C GLY A 45 -9.62 23.89 7.36
N ASP A 46 -9.55 23.40 8.59
CA ASP A 46 -8.80 24.07 9.66
C ASP A 46 -7.38 23.46 9.83
N PRO A 47 -6.37 24.25 10.25
CA PRO A 47 -4.99 23.77 10.34
C PRO A 47 -4.77 22.61 11.32
N ARG A 48 -5.67 22.41 12.29
CA ARG A 48 -5.56 21.30 13.25
C ARG A 48 -6.09 20.01 12.63
N SER A 49 -7.28 20.03 12.02
CA SER A 49 -7.83 18.86 11.33
C SER A 49 -6.95 18.42 10.18
N TYR A 50 -6.40 19.36 9.40
CA TYR A 50 -5.46 19.05 8.32
C TYR A 50 -4.24 18.28 8.83
N ARG A 51 -3.57 18.78 9.88
CA ARG A 51 -2.41 18.10 10.49
C ARG A 51 -2.76 16.72 11.03
N MET A 52 -3.92 16.56 11.65
CA MET A 52 -4.40 15.26 12.12
C MET A 52 -4.66 14.29 10.96
N ALA A 53 -5.21 14.78 9.84
CA ALA A 53 -5.48 13.96 8.68
C ALA A 53 -4.19 13.51 7.96
N VAL A 54 -3.20 14.40 7.85
CA VAL A 54 -1.86 14.06 7.34
C VAL A 54 -1.16 13.05 8.25
N ASP A 55 -1.23 13.23 9.58
CA ASP A 55 -0.67 12.27 10.55
C ASP A 55 -1.33 10.89 10.43
N LEU A 56 -2.66 10.86 10.28
CA LEU A 56 -3.40 9.63 10.08
C LEU A 56 -3.05 8.97 8.75
N PHE A 57 -2.91 9.74 7.67
CA PHE A 57 -2.46 9.25 6.37
C PHE A 57 -1.07 8.64 6.47
N LEU A 58 -0.11 9.32 7.10
CA LEU A 58 1.25 8.82 7.32
C LEU A 58 1.25 7.46 8.02
N ARG A 59 0.59 7.37 9.18
CA ARG A 59 0.58 6.14 9.99
C ARG A 59 -0.12 4.98 9.26
N SER A 60 -1.26 5.26 8.63
CA SER A 60 -2.04 4.23 7.93
C SER A 60 -1.36 3.78 6.64
N CYS A 61 -0.80 4.71 5.85
CA CYS A 61 0.02 4.39 4.69
C CYS A 61 1.22 3.52 5.09
N ALA A 62 1.98 3.91 6.13
CA ALA A 62 3.12 3.13 6.62
C ALA A 62 2.71 1.71 7.03
N GLY A 63 1.62 1.58 7.78
CA GLY A 63 1.07 0.29 8.18
C GLY A 63 0.69 -0.59 6.99
N TYR A 64 0.03 -0.02 5.97
CA TYR A 64 -0.35 -0.77 4.78
C TYR A 64 0.83 -1.10 3.86
N CYS A 65 1.85 -0.23 3.74
CA CYS A 65 3.09 -0.57 3.02
C CYS A 65 3.77 -1.79 3.64
N VAL A 66 3.92 -1.82 4.97
CA VAL A 66 4.49 -2.97 5.69
C VAL A 66 3.60 -4.21 5.58
N ALA A 67 2.30 -4.06 5.83
CA ALA A 67 1.37 -5.20 5.82
C ALA A 67 1.29 -5.85 4.44
N THR A 68 1.19 -5.06 3.37
CA THR A 68 1.09 -5.58 2.00
C THR A 68 2.40 -6.19 1.51
N TYR A 69 3.54 -5.66 1.94
CA TYR A 69 4.84 -6.27 1.70
C TYR A 69 4.96 -7.63 2.39
N VAL A 70 4.73 -7.68 3.71
CA VAL A 70 4.92 -8.91 4.50
C VAL A 70 3.94 -10.00 4.08
N LEU A 71 2.68 -9.64 3.84
CA LEU A 71 1.65 -10.60 3.42
C LEU A 71 1.68 -10.88 1.92
N GLY A 72 2.50 -10.17 1.14
CA GLY A 72 2.59 -10.33 -0.31
C GLY A 72 1.27 -10.11 -1.02
N ILE A 73 0.52 -9.09 -0.60
CA ILE A 73 -0.81 -8.79 -1.14
C ILE A 73 -0.65 -8.21 -2.54
N GLY A 74 -1.18 -8.94 -3.54
CA GLY A 74 -1.11 -8.55 -4.94
C GLY A 74 -2.40 -7.91 -5.48
N ASP A 75 -2.41 -7.62 -6.78
CA ASP A 75 -3.50 -6.91 -7.48
C ASP A 75 -3.78 -5.52 -6.88
N ARG A 76 -2.71 -4.81 -6.48
CA ARG A 76 -2.80 -3.49 -5.84
C ARG A 76 -2.78 -2.38 -6.90
N HIS A 77 -3.98 -1.97 -7.30
CA HIS A 77 -4.26 -0.82 -8.18
C HIS A 77 -5.19 0.19 -7.48
N ASN A 78 -5.37 1.37 -8.09
CA ASN A 78 -6.08 2.51 -7.49
C ASN A 78 -7.56 2.28 -7.12
N ASP A 79 -8.20 1.22 -7.61
CA ASP A 79 -9.57 0.87 -7.21
C ASP A 79 -9.62 0.00 -5.95
N ASN A 80 -8.52 -0.70 -5.63
CA ASN A 80 -8.38 -1.57 -4.46
C ASN A 80 -7.77 -0.85 -3.25
N ILE A 81 -7.64 0.46 -3.35
CA ILE A 81 -7.06 1.32 -2.33
C ILE A 81 -8.04 2.46 -2.11
N MET A 82 -8.29 2.77 -0.85
CA MET A 82 -9.26 3.75 -0.44
C MET A 82 -8.67 4.74 0.57
N ILE A 83 -9.29 5.91 0.63
CA ILE A 83 -8.96 6.95 1.60
C ILE A 83 -10.24 7.55 2.16
N THR A 84 -10.27 7.76 3.48
CA THR A 84 -11.36 8.45 4.17
C THR A 84 -11.20 9.97 4.10
N LYS A 85 -12.27 10.72 4.36
CA LYS A 85 -12.20 12.18 4.50
C LYS A 85 -11.23 12.63 5.60
N GLN A 86 -11.03 11.83 6.63
CA GLN A 86 -10.10 12.08 7.74
C GLN A 86 -8.65 11.70 7.42
N GLY A 87 -8.34 11.27 6.18
CA GLY A 87 -6.98 10.92 5.77
C GLY A 87 -6.57 9.48 6.07
N ARG A 88 -7.42 8.62 6.65
CA ARG A 88 -7.09 7.18 6.79
C ARG A 88 -6.98 6.52 5.41
N TYR A 89 -5.81 6.00 5.11
CA TYR A 89 -5.48 5.19 3.95
C TYR A 89 -5.68 3.70 4.26
N PHE A 90 -6.34 2.95 3.37
CA PHE A 90 -6.55 1.52 3.57
C PHE A 90 -6.74 0.75 2.27
N HIS A 91 -6.41 -0.54 2.30
CA HIS A 91 -6.59 -1.45 1.18
C HIS A 91 -7.90 -2.25 1.35
N ILE A 92 -8.50 -2.62 0.22
CA ILE A 92 -9.66 -3.51 0.13
C ILE A 92 -9.39 -4.63 -0.87
N ASP A 93 -10.25 -5.64 -0.92
CA ASP A 93 -10.13 -6.77 -1.86
C ASP A 93 -8.78 -7.50 -1.74
N PHE A 94 -8.66 -8.46 -0.82
CA PHE A 94 -7.41 -9.17 -0.52
C PHE A 94 -7.30 -10.52 -1.25
N GLY A 95 -7.87 -10.63 -2.44
CA GLY A 95 -8.01 -11.93 -3.13
C GLY A 95 -6.71 -12.62 -3.56
N HIS A 96 -5.54 -11.99 -3.45
CA HIS A 96 -4.24 -12.56 -3.82
C HIS A 96 -3.20 -12.19 -2.75
N PHE A 97 -2.55 -13.16 -2.13
CA PHE A 97 -1.57 -12.97 -1.04
C PHE A 97 -0.44 -14.01 -1.11
N LEU A 98 0.56 -13.93 -0.22
CA LEU A 98 1.79 -14.73 -0.20
C LEU A 98 2.61 -14.69 -1.51
N GLY A 99 2.54 -13.58 -2.24
CA GLY A 99 3.26 -13.44 -3.50
C GLY A 99 2.70 -14.31 -4.62
N PHE A 100 1.47 -14.84 -4.47
CA PHE A 100 0.72 -15.49 -5.54
C PHE A 100 0.34 -14.45 -6.60
N MET A 101 1.26 -14.20 -7.54
CA MET A 101 1.11 -13.17 -8.55
C MET A 101 0.54 -13.71 -9.84
N LYS A 102 -0.39 -12.94 -10.43
CA LYS A 102 -0.88 -13.20 -11.80
C LYS A 102 0.22 -12.87 -12.81
N TYR A 103 0.52 -13.83 -13.69
CA TYR A 103 1.33 -13.60 -14.88
C TYR A 103 0.42 -13.22 -16.05
N GLN A 104 0.80 -12.19 -16.81
CA GLN A 104 0.18 -11.91 -18.10
C GLN A 104 1.26 -12.03 -19.17
N PHE A 105 1.04 -12.88 -20.17
CA PHE A 105 1.99 -13.13 -21.27
C PHE A 105 3.43 -13.46 -20.80
N GLY A 106 3.57 -14.22 -19.70
CA GLY A 106 4.87 -14.62 -19.15
C GLY A 106 5.61 -13.54 -18.35
N VAL A 107 5.04 -12.33 -18.19
CA VAL A 107 5.62 -11.25 -17.39
C VAL A 107 4.87 -11.11 -16.07
N LYS A 108 5.60 -10.97 -14.95
CA LYS A 108 5.02 -10.63 -13.65
C LYS A 108 4.32 -9.26 -13.76
N ARG A 109 3.02 -9.24 -13.49
CA ARG A 109 2.20 -8.03 -13.60
C ARG A 109 2.61 -6.98 -12.58
N GLU A 110 2.99 -7.40 -11.38
CA GLU A 110 3.45 -6.50 -10.32
C GLU A 110 4.97 -6.44 -10.24
N LYS A 111 5.50 -5.25 -10.46
CA LYS A 111 6.94 -4.96 -10.48
C LYS A 111 7.44 -4.26 -9.22
N THR A 112 6.56 -3.99 -8.26
CA THR A 112 6.91 -3.36 -6.97
C THR A 112 6.44 -4.23 -5.81
N PRO A 113 7.19 -4.25 -4.69
CA PRO A 113 6.86 -5.05 -3.52
C PRO A 113 5.59 -4.58 -2.78
N PHE A 114 5.23 -3.30 -2.92
CA PHE A 114 3.98 -2.72 -2.42
C PHE A 114 3.63 -1.46 -3.24
N VAL A 115 2.54 -0.78 -2.87
CA VAL A 115 2.14 0.50 -3.47
C VAL A 115 2.65 1.65 -2.62
N PHE A 116 3.53 2.46 -3.20
CA PHE A 116 3.92 3.75 -2.69
C PHE A 116 4.31 4.62 -3.88
N THR A 117 3.68 5.78 -4.02
CA THR A 117 3.78 6.61 -5.22
C THR A 117 4.27 8.03 -4.90
N PRO A 118 4.80 8.78 -5.87
CA PRO A 118 5.20 10.17 -5.66
C PRO A 118 4.09 11.05 -5.09
N GLU A 119 2.84 10.82 -5.52
CA GLU A 119 1.66 11.52 -5.01
C GLU A 119 1.46 11.28 -3.49
N MET A 120 1.82 10.10 -2.98
CA MET A 120 1.77 9.81 -1.54
C MET A 120 2.91 10.51 -0.79
N ALA A 121 4.12 10.51 -1.35
CA ALA A 121 5.26 11.22 -0.77
C ALA A 121 5.02 12.74 -0.71
N HIS A 122 4.29 13.29 -1.68
CA HIS A 122 3.92 14.71 -1.70
C HIS A 122 3.04 15.13 -0.50
N VAL A 123 2.19 14.23 0.03
CA VAL A 123 1.42 14.49 1.26
C VAL A 123 2.34 14.80 2.46
N PHE A 124 3.56 14.27 2.43
CA PHE A 124 4.59 14.49 3.45
C PHE A 124 5.56 15.64 3.08
N GLY A 125 5.25 16.42 2.06
CA GLY A 125 6.12 17.50 1.57
C GLY A 125 7.23 17.04 0.61
N GLY A 126 7.26 15.76 0.22
CA GLY A 126 8.25 15.21 -0.70
C GLY A 126 9.45 14.55 -0.01
N THR A 127 10.41 14.07 -0.80
CA THR A 127 11.60 13.39 -0.29
C THR A 127 12.54 14.34 0.44
N GLY A 128 13.14 13.89 1.55
CA GLY A 128 14.10 14.69 2.33
C GLY A 128 13.46 15.69 3.29
N THR A 129 12.14 15.65 3.47
CA THR A 129 11.46 16.40 4.52
C THR A 129 11.44 15.62 5.84
N PRO A 130 11.34 16.31 6.99
CA PRO A 130 11.21 15.65 8.29
C PRO A 130 10.00 14.69 8.37
N GLU A 131 8.90 15.02 7.70
CA GLU A 131 7.71 14.17 7.64
C GLU A 131 7.93 12.91 6.81
N PHE A 132 8.71 12.98 5.72
CA PHE A 132 9.08 11.81 4.94
C PHE A 132 10.06 10.90 5.68
N GLU A 133 11.04 11.48 6.38
CA GLU A 133 11.93 10.73 7.27
C GLU A 133 11.13 10.03 8.38
N ARG A 134 10.16 10.73 8.97
CA ARG A 134 9.24 10.16 9.97
C ARG A 134 8.43 9.01 9.39
N PHE A 135 7.97 9.11 8.14
CA PHE A 135 7.31 8.00 7.43
C PHE A 135 8.24 6.79 7.29
N GLN A 136 9.47 6.99 6.83
CA GLN A 136 10.48 5.94 6.69
C GLN A 136 10.78 5.27 8.04
N THR A 137 11.02 6.04 9.10
CA THR A 137 11.21 5.51 10.46
C THR A 137 9.98 4.74 10.94
N THR A 138 8.78 5.23 10.66
CA THR A 138 7.53 4.54 11.04
C THR A 138 7.40 3.19 10.33
N CYS A 139 7.72 3.13 9.04
CA CYS A 139 7.76 1.90 8.25
C CYS A 139 8.79 0.90 8.80
N GLY A 140 10.03 1.34 9.02
CA GLY A 140 11.09 0.48 9.57
C GLY A 140 10.75 -0.08 10.95
N ASN A 141 10.21 0.76 11.84
CA ASN A 141 9.76 0.33 13.16
C ASN A 141 8.62 -0.68 13.08
N ALA A 142 7.60 -0.41 12.25
CA ALA A 142 6.49 -1.33 12.05
C ALA A 142 6.95 -2.67 11.46
N PHE A 143 7.87 -2.64 10.49
CA PHE A 143 8.45 -3.85 9.90
C PHE A 143 9.19 -4.68 10.94
N ASN A 144 10.05 -4.07 11.77
CA ASN A 144 10.76 -4.77 12.83
C ASN A 144 9.83 -5.36 13.89
N VAL A 145 8.75 -4.66 14.26
CA VAL A 145 7.73 -5.22 15.15
C VAL A 145 7.12 -6.48 14.54
N VAL A 146 6.77 -6.46 13.25
CA VAL A 146 6.22 -7.64 12.56
C VAL A 146 7.25 -8.78 12.50
N ARG A 147 8.51 -8.50 12.18
CA ARG A 147 9.61 -9.48 12.12
C ARG A 147 9.78 -10.23 13.44
N ARG A 148 9.72 -9.53 14.58
CA ARG A 148 9.81 -10.14 15.92
C ARG A 148 8.65 -11.10 16.22
N HIS A 149 7.51 -10.95 15.54
CA HIS A 149 6.33 -11.81 15.66
C HIS A 149 6.15 -12.78 14.49
N LEU A 150 7.19 -13.01 13.67
CA LEU A 150 7.14 -13.89 12.50
C LEU A 150 6.63 -15.30 12.84
N HIS A 151 7.09 -15.88 13.95
CA HIS A 151 6.68 -17.24 14.34
C HIS A 151 5.16 -17.35 14.56
N LEU A 152 4.53 -16.31 15.12
CA LEU A 152 3.08 -16.26 15.30
C LEU A 152 2.37 -16.21 13.94
N LEU A 153 2.83 -15.32 13.05
CA LEU A 153 2.26 -15.22 11.70
C LEU A 153 2.38 -16.54 10.94
N VAL A 154 3.56 -17.15 10.90
CA VAL A 154 3.77 -18.45 10.26
C VAL A 154 2.83 -19.51 10.83
N SER A 155 2.67 -19.56 12.16
CA SER A 155 1.78 -20.52 12.82
C SER A 155 0.32 -20.33 12.40
N LEU A 156 -0.18 -19.08 12.34
CA LEU A 156 -1.53 -18.78 11.89
C LEU A 156 -1.77 -19.22 10.44
N PHE A 157 -0.83 -18.96 9.54
CA PHE A 157 -0.94 -19.39 8.14
C PHE A 157 -0.86 -20.92 7.99
N VAL A 158 0.01 -21.60 8.73
CA VAL A 158 0.07 -23.07 8.71
C VAL A 158 -1.27 -23.69 9.16
N LEU A 159 -1.93 -23.10 10.17
CA LEU A 159 -3.25 -23.55 10.65
C LEU A 159 -4.37 -23.31 9.62
N MET A 160 -4.18 -22.40 8.67
CA MET A 160 -5.16 -22.09 7.62
C MET A 160 -5.05 -23.00 6.38
N ILE A 161 -4.00 -23.82 6.26
CA ILE A 161 -3.80 -24.73 5.12
C ILE A 161 -5.02 -25.63 4.84
N PRO A 162 -5.69 -26.24 5.84
CA PRO A 162 -6.87 -27.08 5.60
C PRO A 162 -8.08 -26.33 5.05
N ALA A 163 -8.06 -24.99 5.00
CA ALA A 163 -9.11 -24.20 4.35
C ALA A 163 -9.02 -24.25 2.80
N GLU A 164 -7.95 -24.85 2.26
CA GLU A 164 -7.75 -25.07 0.82
C GLU A 164 -7.84 -23.80 -0.04
N MET A 165 -7.41 -22.67 0.52
CA MET A 165 -7.31 -21.41 -0.24
C MET A 165 -6.34 -21.59 -1.42
N PRO A 166 -6.65 -21.12 -2.63
CA PRO A 166 -5.77 -21.29 -3.80
C PRO A 166 -4.32 -20.82 -3.58
N GLU A 167 -4.14 -19.76 -2.81
CA GLU A 167 -2.87 -19.11 -2.49
C GLU A 167 -2.12 -19.77 -1.32
N LEU A 168 -2.77 -20.69 -0.59
CA LEU A 168 -2.23 -21.35 0.60
C LEU A 168 -2.70 -22.79 0.67
N ARG A 169 -1.99 -23.69 -0.02
CA ARG A 169 -2.29 -25.12 -0.09
C ARG A 169 -1.20 -25.97 0.55
N HIS A 170 0.02 -25.47 0.54
CA HIS A 170 1.19 -26.21 0.97
C HIS A 170 1.95 -25.41 2.03
N ARG A 171 2.70 -26.13 2.87
CA ARG A 171 3.58 -25.49 3.87
C ARG A 171 4.61 -24.57 3.21
N ASP A 172 5.00 -24.90 1.98
CA ASP A 172 5.97 -24.11 1.21
C ASP A 172 5.44 -22.72 0.83
N ASP A 173 4.13 -22.54 0.71
CA ASP A 173 3.53 -21.22 0.43
C ASP A 173 3.78 -20.25 1.60
N VAL A 174 3.85 -20.77 2.83
CA VAL A 174 4.12 -19.99 4.05
C VAL A 174 5.57 -19.50 4.10
N ASN A 175 6.50 -20.15 3.36
CA ASN A 175 7.91 -19.73 3.32
C ASN A 175 8.07 -18.31 2.76
N TYR A 176 7.10 -17.81 1.98
CA TYR A 176 7.07 -16.41 1.57
C TYR A 176 7.25 -15.46 2.76
N LEU A 177 6.51 -15.67 3.85
CA LEU A 177 6.55 -14.83 5.06
C LEU A 177 7.95 -14.79 5.68
N VAL A 178 8.64 -15.94 5.67
CA VAL A 178 9.99 -16.07 6.21
C VAL A 178 10.99 -15.34 5.33
N GLN A 179 10.90 -15.52 4.01
CA GLN A 179 11.79 -14.88 3.04
C GLN A 179 11.72 -13.36 3.09
N VAL A 180 10.51 -12.79 3.11
CA VAL A 180 10.33 -11.32 3.13
C VAL A 180 10.67 -10.69 4.48
N SER A 181 10.64 -11.47 5.57
CA SER A 181 10.96 -10.96 6.91
C SER A 181 12.46 -10.89 7.19
N THR A 182 13.31 -11.53 6.37
CA THR A 182 14.79 -11.50 6.50
C THR A 182 15.26 -11.67 7.95
N PRO A 183 14.95 -12.80 8.62
CA PRO A 183 15.20 -12.98 10.06
C PRO A 183 16.68 -12.87 10.45
N GLU A 184 17.60 -13.04 9.50
CA GLU A 184 19.05 -12.93 9.67
C GLU A 184 19.56 -11.48 9.79
N LYS A 185 18.78 -10.49 9.35
CA LYS A 185 19.20 -9.07 9.40
C LYS A 185 19.01 -8.47 10.79
N THR A 186 19.83 -7.47 11.13
CA THR A 186 19.60 -6.63 12.32
C THR A 186 18.34 -5.76 12.14
N ASP A 187 17.86 -5.14 13.22
CA ASP A 187 16.73 -4.22 13.13
C ASP A 187 17.09 -2.98 12.30
N GLU A 188 18.33 -2.51 12.41
CA GLU A 188 18.87 -1.40 11.64
C GLU A 188 18.96 -1.74 10.15
N ASP A 189 19.58 -2.88 9.81
CA ASP A 189 19.76 -3.30 8.41
C ASP A 189 18.42 -3.58 7.72
N ALA A 190 17.45 -4.12 8.45
CA ALA A 190 16.12 -4.36 7.94
C ALA A 190 15.35 -3.05 7.69
N ALA A 191 15.49 -2.07 8.59
CA ALA A 191 14.91 -0.73 8.38
C ALA A 191 15.53 -0.02 7.17
N ILE A 192 16.86 -0.11 7.01
CA ILE A 192 17.56 0.43 5.83
C ILE A 192 17.06 -0.26 4.55
N SER A 193 17.01 -1.59 4.54
CA SER A 193 16.52 -2.37 3.40
C SER A 193 15.08 -1.99 3.04
N PHE A 194 14.20 -1.77 4.04
CA PHE A 194 12.82 -1.37 3.79
C PHE A 194 12.74 0.05 3.21
N ASN A 195 13.62 0.97 3.66
CA ASN A 195 13.70 2.31 3.09
C ASN A 195 14.12 2.29 1.61
N GLU A 196 15.03 1.39 1.21
CA GLU A 196 15.38 1.18 -0.20
C GLU A 196 14.17 0.73 -1.02
N LEU A 197 13.33 -0.17 -0.46
CA LEU A 197 12.09 -0.60 -1.12
C LEU A 197 11.09 0.56 -1.29
N ILE A 198 10.99 1.47 -0.33
CA ILE A 198 10.14 2.68 -0.44
C ILE A 198 10.58 3.51 -1.64
N ILE A 199 11.89 3.79 -1.76
CA ILE A 199 12.45 4.56 -2.87
C ILE A 199 12.26 3.84 -4.20
N GLN A 200 12.46 2.52 -4.24
CA GLN A 200 12.22 1.70 -5.42
C GLN A 200 10.76 1.77 -5.88
N CYS A 201 9.79 1.69 -4.96
CA CYS A 201 8.37 1.78 -5.27
C CYS A 201 8.01 3.15 -5.86
N MET A 202 8.50 4.22 -5.23
CA MET A 202 8.26 5.60 -5.65
C MET A 202 8.82 5.90 -7.04
N ASN A 203 10.02 5.38 -7.35
CA ASN A 203 10.68 5.59 -8.65
C ASN A 203 10.10 4.72 -9.77
N ASN A 204 9.18 3.80 -9.48
CA ASN A 204 8.64 2.90 -10.49
C ASN A 204 7.49 3.53 -11.29
N THR A 205 7.83 4.13 -12.43
CA THR A 205 6.89 4.73 -13.39
C THR A 205 5.88 3.73 -13.95
N PHE A 206 6.14 2.42 -13.89
CA PHE A 206 5.22 1.40 -14.42
C PHE A 206 3.90 1.36 -13.65
N LYS A 207 3.91 1.58 -12.32
CA LYS A 207 2.67 1.64 -11.53
C LYS A 207 1.79 2.82 -11.93
N ARG A 208 2.37 3.97 -12.28
CA ARG A 208 1.62 5.12 -12.82
C ARG A 208 0.96 4.79 -14.16
N ILE A 209 1.67 4.09 -15.05
CA ILE A 209 1.16 3.65 -16.36
C ILE A 209 0.06 2.60 -16.20
N ASP A 210 0.27 1.59 -15.35
CA ASP A 210 -0.71 0.52 -15.07
C ASP A 210 -2.01 1.09 -14.48
N ASN A 211 -1.89 2.00 -13.50
CA ASN A 211 -3.03 2.73 -12.94
C ASN A 211 -3.79 3.54 -14.01
N THR A 212 -3.07 4.19 -14.93
CA THR A 212 -3.68 4.97 -16.01
C THR A 212 -4.42 4.07 -17.01
N LEU A 213 -3.84 2.93 -17.38
CA LEU A 213 -4.48 1.95 -18.26
C LEU A 213 -5.73 1.33 -17.62
N HIS A 214 -5.70 1.06 -16.31
CA HIS A 214 -6.87 0.60 -15.56
C HIS A 214 -8.01 1.62 -15.58
N ILE A 215 -7.71 2.90 -15.34
CA ILE A 215 -8.71 3.98 -15.40
C ILE A 215 -9.33 4.10 -16.80
N LEU A 216 -8.53 3.92 -17.86
CA LEU A 216 -8.99 3.98 -19.25
C LEU A 216 -9.86 2.78 -19.65
N LYS A 217 -9.56 1.59 -19.12
CA LYS A 217 -10.31 0.36 -19.42
C LYS A 217 -11.70 0.33 -18.78
N HIS A 218 -11.92 1.08 -17.69
CA HIS A 218 -13.20 1.23 -17.02
C HIS A 218 -13.96 2.51 -17.41
N ARG A 219 -13.72 3.04 -18.61
CA ARG A 219 -14.58 4.05 -19.26
C ARG A 219 -15.67 3.40 -20.08
#